data_AF-A0ABD1ZMR4-F1
#
_entry.id   AF-A0ABD1ZMR4-F1
#
_cell.length_a   1.000
_cell.length_b   1.000
_cell.length_c   1.000
_cell.angle_alpha   90.00
_cell.angle_beta   90.00
_cell.angle_gamma   90.00
#
_symmetry.space_group_name_H-M   'P 1'
#
loop_
_entity.id
_entity.type
_entity.pdbx_description
1 polymer ?
#
loop_
_entity_poly.entity_id
_entity_poly.type
_entity_poly.pdbx_seq_one_letter_code
_entity_poly.pdbx_strand_id
1 'polypeptide(L)'
;MAMVSLNCASLSSTFAFSSGRKLGSSSRQSPGTKISKCGCMKVTAAAQKERSYKVTLLPGDGIGPEILSVAVDVMRAVAEREGIKFEFTEKLVGGAAVDGAGVPLPDDTLATCRASDAVLLASIGGYKWDSNPPHLKPETGLLGLRAGLGVFANLRPVTVLPQLADASPLKREVAEGVDIMVVRELIGGIYFGEPRGFGVNESGHRYAYNNMVYSTPEIDRIARVAFETARKRQGRLCSVDKANVLQVSQLWRERVTAIGKEEYPDVELSHMYVDNAAMQLVRNPKQFDTIVTGNLFGDILSDISAQLSGSIGMLPSSSMSESGPGLFEPIHGSAPDIAGQDKANPLAQVLSAAMLLKYGLGETKAAELIEAAVSAALDKGYRTGDLMSSGKTLVGCKKMGEILLETLETTSPVTVSL
;
A
#
# COMPACT_ATOMS: atom_id res chain seq x y z
N MET A 1 54.35 19.61 21.11
CA MET A 1 55.42 19.45 22.11
C MET A 1 54.91 18.41 23.12
N ALA A 2 55.60 17.27 23.23
CA ALA A 2 55.35 16.07 24.06
C ALA A 2 54.02 15.32 23.79
N MET A 3 53.90 14.13 23.16
CA MET A 3 54.72 12.90 23.07
C MET A 3 54.59 11.95 24.28
N VAL A 4 54.42 10.64 23.96
CA VAL A 4 54.71 9.41 24.75
C VAL A 4 53.56 8.91 25.67
N SER A 5 53.11 7.64 25.71
CA SER A 5 53.40 6.38 24.98
C SER A 5 52.40 5.26 25.34
N LEU A 6 52.22 4.35 24.37
CA LEU A 6 52.07 2.87 24.42
C LEU A 6 51.51 2.14 25.66
N ASN A 7 50.59 1.19 25.40
CA ASN A 7 50.94 -0.24 25.59
C ASN A 7 50.07 -1.23 24.78
N CYS A 8 50.75 -2.22 24.22
CA CYS A 8 50.24 -3.43 23.56
C CYS A 8 49.68 -4.46 24.57
N ALA A 9 48.71 -5.27 24.15
CA ALA A 9 48.66 -6.70 24.48
C ALA A 9 47.81 -7.47 23.46
N SER A 10 48.48 -8.33 22.70
CA SER A 10 47.96 -9.44 21.92
C SER A 10 47.48 -10.59 22.83
N LEU A 11 46.47 -11.36 22.41
CA LEU A 11 46.39 -12.80 22.71
C LEU A 11 45.48 -13.52 21.69
N SER A 12 46.03 -14.61 21.18
CA SER A 12 45.54 -15.53 20.15
C SER A 12 45.17 -16.89 20.76
N SER A 13 44.12 -17.54 20.25
CA SER A 13 43.90 -19.01 20.26
C SER A 13 42.53 -19.27 19.57
N THR A 14 42.40 -19.78 18.34
CA THR A 14 42.62 -21.16 17.83
C THR A 14 42.02 -22.27 18.71
N PHE A 15 40.91 -22.90 18.28
CA PHE A 15 40.62 -24.31 18.54
C PHE A 15 39.81 -24.94 17.41
N ALA A 16 40.21 -26.18 17.09
CA ALA A 16 39.94 -26.91 15.87
C ALA A 16 38.78 -27.91 15.95
N PHE A 17 38.36 -28.33 14.75
CA PHE A 17 37.50 -29.47 14.41
C PHE A 17 37.88 -30.79 15.11
N SER A 18 36.87 -31.63 15.39
CA SER A 18 37.07 -33.09 15.35
C SER A 18 35.81 -33.83 14.90
N SER A 19 36.03 -34.76 13.98
CA SER A 19 35.14 -35.73 13.37
C SER A 19 35.11 -37.05 14.13
N GLY A 20 34.00 -37.80 14.06
CA GLY A 20 34.00 -39.21 14.52
C GLY A 20 32.75 -40.00 14.12
N ARG A 21 32.82 -40.71 12.99
CA ARG A 21 31.95 -41.84 12.63
C ARG A 21 32.41 -43.10 13.38
N LYS A 22 31.47 -43.96 13.80
CA LYS A 22 31.70 -45.42 13.92
C LYS A 22 30.51 -46.20 13.38
N LEU A 23 30.83 -47.13 12.48
CA LEU A 23 30.01 -48.21 11.94
C LEU A 23 30.09 -49.43 12.87
N GLY A 24 29.01 -50.20 12.95
CA GLY A 24 28.97 -51.53 13.56
C GLY A 24 27.91 -52.42 12.88
N SER A 25 28.39 -53.39 12.10
CA SER A 25 27.74 -54.64 11.65
C SER A 25 27.41 -55.55 12.86
N SER A 26 26.58 -56.59 12.89
CA SER A 26 25.78 -57.41 11.95
C SER A 26 24.98 -58.40 12.82
N SER A 27 23.78 -58.85 12.40
CA SER A 27 23.44 -60.29 12.32
C SER A 27 21.94 -60.50 12.07
N ARG A 28 21.64 -61.30 11.03
CA ARG A 28 20.32 -61.84 10.69
C ARG A 28 19.92 -62.93 11.70
N GLN A 29 18.65 -62.94 12.09
CA GLN A 29 17.86 -64.17 12.30
C GLN A 29 16.36 -63.81 12.35
N SER A 30 15.57 -64.52 11.55
CA SER A 30 14.10 -64.64 11.59
C SER A 30 13.80 -66.14 11.37
N PRO A 31 12.58 -66.68 11.63
CA PRO A 31 11.32 -65.99 11.91
C PRO A 31 10.53 -66.53 13.12
N GLY A 32 9.67 -65.68 13.69
CA GLY A 32 8.72 -66.07 14.74
C GLY A 32 7.47 -65.20 14.66
N THR A 33 6.40 -65.78 14.14
CA THR A 33 5.09 -65.18 13.86
C THR A 33 4.38 -64.74 15.15
N LYS A 34 4.10 -63.44 15.29
CA LYS A 34 2.99 -62.94 16.14
C LYS A 34 2.29 -61.78 15.45
N ILE A 35 1.01 -62.00 15.18
CA ILE A 35 0.05 -61.05 14.63
C ILE A 35 -0.23 -60.00 15.72
N SER A 36 0.19 -58.76 15.51
CA SER A 36 -0.24 -57.61 16.30
C SER A 36 -0.96 -56.61 15.42
N LYS A 37 -2.18 -56.26 15.85
CA LYS A 37 -3.14 -55.35 15.23
C LYS A 37 -2.49 -54.14 14.55
N CYS A 38 -2.84 -53.95 13.28
CA CYS A 38 -2.55 -52.75 12.50
C CYS A 38 -3.26 -51.55 13.15
N GLY A 39 -2.51 -50.77 13.92
CA GLY A 39 -2.94 -49.45 14.37
C GLY A 39 -2.81 -48.48 13.21
N CYS A 40 -3.94 -47.94 12.76
CA CYS A 40 -4.02 -46.87 11.79
C CYS A 40 -3.13 -45.70 12.26
N MET A 41 -1.97 -45.54 11.62
CA MET A 41 -1.14 -44.34 11.76
C MET A 41 -1.94 -43.18 11.16
N LYS A 42 -2.62 -42.44 12.03
CA LYS A 42 -3.15 -41.13 11.69
C LYS A 42 -1.97 -40.29 11.23
N VAL A 43 -1.93 -40.00 9.93
CA VAL A 43 -1.20 -38.85 9.41
C VAL A 43 -1.80 -37.64 10.12
N THR A 44 -1.10 -37.13 11.12
CA THR A 44 -1.45 -35.85 11.73
C THR A 44 -1.22 -34.80 10.67
N ALA A 45 -2.30 -34.40 9.99
CA ALA A 45 -2.34 -33.16 9.25
C ALA A 45 -1.80 -32.08 10.19
N ALA A 46 -0.72 -31.40 9.79
CA ALA A 46 -0.30 -30.18 10.45
C ALA A 46 -1.54 -29.29 10.58
N ALA A 47 -1.87 -28.86 11.79
CA ALA A 47 -3.00 -27.97 12.02
C ALA A 47 -2.80 -26.74 11.13
N GLN A 48 -3.60 -26.62 10.07
CA GLN A 48 -3.65 -25.38 9.29
C GLN A 48 -3.99 -24.26 10.27
N LYS A 49 -3.11 -23.26 10.35
CA LYS A 49 -3.39 -22.03 11.10
C LYS A 49 -4.75 -21.53 10.63
N GLU A 50 -5.67 -21.33 11.58
CA GLU A 50 -6.98 -20.76 11.27
C GLU A 50 -6.76 -19.38 10.63
N ARG A 51 -7.15 -19.21 9.37
CA ARG A 51 -7.01 -17.96 8.60
C ARG A 51 -8.09 -16.98 9.03
N SER A 52 -7.94 -16.45 10.24
CA SER A 52 -8.85 -15.48 10.84
C SER A 52 -8.11 -14.17 11.06
N TYR A 53 -8.69 -13.06 10.55
CA TYR A 53 -8.06 -11.74 10.57
C TYR A 53 -8.99 -10.68 11.15
N LYS A 54 -8.43 -9.78 11.96
CA LYS A 54 -9.08 -8.58 12.48
C LYS A 54 -8.82 -7.42 11.54
N VAL A 55 -9.90 -6.83 11.01
CA VAL A 55 -9.80 -5.70 10.10
C VAL A 55 -10.57 -4.53 10.67
N THR A 56 -9.87 -3.42 10.94
CA THR A 56 -10.55 -2.16 11.27
C THR A 56 -11.07 -1.52 10.00
N LEU A 57 -12.34 -1.18 9.99
CA LEU A 57 -13.03 -0.47 8.92
C LEU A 57 -13.17 1.00 9.31
N LEU A 58 -12.73 1.90 8.44
CA LEU A 58 -12.83 3.35 8.62
C LEU A 58 -13.64 3.94 7.45
N PRO A 59 -14.98 4.03 7.55
CA PRO A 59 -15.81 4.59 6.48
C PRO A 59 -15.49 6.05 6.18
N GLY A 60 -15.21 6.84 7.21
CA GLY A 60 -14.92 8.27 7.09
C GLY A 60 -16.09 9.06 6.49
N ASP A 61 -15.81 9.92 5.51
CA ASP A 61 -16.70 10.99 5.05
C ASP A 61 -17.16 10.83 3.60
N GLY A 62 -18.26 11.50 3.24
CA GLY A 62 -18.75 11.61 1.86
C GLY A 62 -19.18 10.27 1.27
N ILE A 63 -18.58 9.86 0.14
CA ILE A 63 -18.83 8.56 -0.50
C ILE A 63 -18.20 7.37 0.24
N GLY A 64 -17.41 7.63 1.30
CA GLY A 64 -16.66 6.60 2.00
C GLY A 64 -17.52 5.43 2.49
N PRO A 65 -18.66 5.67 3.17
CA PRO A 65 -19.57 4.60 3.58
C PRO A 65 -20.13 3.74 2.43
N GLU A 66 -20.48 4.32 1.28
CA GLU A 66 -21.06 3.57 0.16
C GLU A 66 -20.03 2.64 -0.51
N ILE A 67 -18.83 3.13 -0.78
CA ILE A 67 -17.77 2.32 -1.42
C ILE A 67 -17.20 1.26 -0.48
N LEU A 68 -17.10 1.57 0.82
CA LEU A 68 -16.59 0.62 1.81
C LEU A 68 -17.53 -0.56 1.99
N SER A 69 -18.84 -0.31 2.00
CA SER A 69 -19.85 -1.39 2.05
C SER A 69 -19.66 -2.38 0.89
N VAL A 70 -19.47 -1.88 -0.33
CA VAL A 70 -19.24 -2.73 -1.51
C VAL A 70 -17.97 -3.56 -1.36
N ALA A 71 -16.87 -2.95 -0.90
CA ALA A 71 -15.62 -3.68 -0.70
C ALA A 71 -15.73 -4.76 0.39
N VAL A 72 -16.45 -4.49 1.48
CA VAL A 72 -16.69 -5.48 2.56
C VAL A 72 -17.50 -6.67 2.04
N ASP A 73 -18.52 -6.43 1.22
CA ASP A 73 -19.33 -7.51 0.63
C ASP A 73 -18.48 -8.40 -0.31
N VAL A 74 -17.64 -7.77 -1.14
CA VAL A 74 -16.69 -8.49 -2.01
C VAL A 74 -15.66 -9.28 -1.18
N MET A 75 -15.12 -8.68 -0.12
CA MET A 75 -14.19 -9.37 0.80
C MET A 75 -14.84 -10.60 1.44
N ARG A 76 -16.09 -10.48 1.91
CA ARG A 76 -16.83 -11.61 2.50
C ARG A 76 -17.04 -12.74 1.49
N ALA A 77 -17.45 -12.42 0.26
CA ALA A 77 -17.68 -13.40 -0.78
C ALA A 77 -16.41 -14.17 -1.16
N VAL A 78 -15.26 -13.50 -1.23
CA VAL A 78 -13.98 -14.16 -1.46
C VAL A 78 -13.51 -14.95 -0.23
N ALA A 79 -13.72 -14.42 0.97
CA ALA A 79 -13.36 -15.10 2.21
C ALA A 79 -14.06 -16.45 2.37
N GLU A 80 -15.35 -16.52 2.02
CA GLU A 80 -16.13 -17.75 2.05
C GLU A 80 -15.54 -18.84 1.15
N ARG A 81 -15.08 -18.47 -0.05
CA ARG A 81 -14.47 -19.41 -1.01
C ARG A 81 -13.11 -19.91 -0.57
N GLU A 82 -12.30 -19.00 -0.06
CA GLU A 82 -10.92 -19.29 0.32
C GLU A 82 -10.83 -19.85 1.74
N GLY A 83 -11.93 -19.93 2.49
CA GLY A 83 -11.93 -20.40 3.88
C GLY A 83 -11.21 -19.44 4.83
N ILE A 84 -11.37 -18.13 4.60
CA ILE A 84 -10.86 -17.03 5.43
C ILE A 84 -12.00 -16.52 6.31
N LYS A 85 -11.69 -16.13 7.55
CA LYS A 85 -12.62 -15.47 8.46
C LYS A 85 -12.18 -14.03 8.69
N PHE A 86 -13.12 -13.09 8.63
CA PHE A 86 -12.89 -11.70 8.97
C PHE A 86 -13.70 -11.30 10.19
N GLU A 87 -13.02 -10.67 11.15
CA GLU A 87 -13.63 -9.92 12.24
C GLU A 87 -13.51 -8.44 11.91
N PHE A 88 -14.60 -7.85 11.41
CA PHE A 88 -14.64 -6.43 11.06
C PHE A 88 -15.05 -5.59 12.27
N THR A 89 -14.27 -4.55 12.58
CA THR A 89 -14.63 -3.54 13.59
C THR A 89 -14.65 -2.17 12.94
N GLU A 90 -15.82 -1.53 12.92
CA GLU A 90 -15.95 -0.16 12.41
C GLU A 90 -15.57 0.88 13.47
N LYS A 91 -14.85 1.92 13.05
CA LYS A 91 -14.44 3.06 13.91
C LYS A 91 -14.58 4.39 13.17
N LEU A 92 -14.73 5.47 13.93
CA LEU A 92 -14.88 6.82 13.40
C LEU A 92 -13.52 7.45 13.09
N VAL A 93 -13.42 8.14 11.95
CA VAL A 93 -12.29 8.99 11.57
C VAL A 93 -12.79 10.18 10.75
N GLY A 94 -11.99 11.23 10.62
CA GLY A 94 -12.29 12.38 9.76
C GLY A 94 -13.42 13.24 10.32
N GLY A 95 -14.23 13.81 9.43
CA GLY A 95 -15.36 14.64 9.77
C GLY A 95 -16.43 13.91 10.57
N ALA A 96 -16.68 12.64 10.27
CA ALA A 96 -17.56 11.76 11.03
C ALA A 96 -17.11 11.61 12.49
N ALA A 97 -15.80 11.57 12.74
CA ALA A 97 -15.26 11.58 14.09
C ALA A 97 -15.33 12.95 14.76
N VAL A 98 -15.14 14.05 14.02
CA VAL A 98 -15.37 15.40 14.54
C VAL A 98 -16.80 15.55 15.02
N ASP A 99 -17.77 15.09 14.22
CA ASP A 99 -19.18 15.15 14.56
C ASP A 99 -19.56 14.23 15.73
N GLY A 100 -19.01 13.01 15.78
CA GLY A 100 -19.38 12.00 16.78
C GLY A 100 -18.59 12.02 18.09
N ALA A 101 -17.33 12.49 18.05
CA ALA A 101 -16.38 12.41 19.16
C ALA A 101 -15.63 13.74 19.42
N GLY A 102 -15.88 14.78 18.62
CA GLY A 102 -15.28 16.11 18.80
C GLY A 102 -13.83 16.24 18.29
N VAL A 103 -13.23 15.15 17.79
CA VAL A 103 -11.85 15.12 17.28
C VAL A 103 -11.76 14.28 16.00
N PRO A 104 -10.89 14.63 15.04
CA PRO A 104 -10.83 13.93 13.75
C PRO A 104 -10.20 12.52 13.82
N LEU A 105 -9.52 12.19 14.92
CA LEU A 105 -9.00 10.86 15.21
C LEU A 105 -9.12 10.57 16.71
N PRO A 106 -10.16 9.82 17.13
CA PRO A 106 -10.30 9.38 18.51
C PRO A 106 -9.21 8.38 18.91
N ASP A 107 -8.76 8.43 20.17
CA ASP A 107 -7.73 7.51 20.68
C ASP A 107 -8.15 6.03 20.58
N ASP A 108 -9.42 5.74 20.83
CA ASP A 108 -10.00 4.40 20.67
C ASP A 108 -9.94 3.90 19.22
N THR A 109 -10.10 4.79 18.23
CA THR A 109 -9.92 4.45 16.81
C THR A 109 -8.49 4.02 16.54
N LEU A 110 -7.50 4.81 16.97
CA LEU A 110 -6.09 4.50 16.76
C LEU A 110 -5.67 3.22 17.51
N ALA A 111 -6.15 3.02 18.73
CA ALA A 111 -5.90 1.82 19.51
C ALA A 111 -6.46 0.56 18.81
N THR A 112 -7.68 0.64 18.27
CA THR A 112 -8.30 -0.46 17.52
C THR A 112 -7.52 -0.77 16.24
N CYS A 113 -7.11 0.27 15.51
CA CYS A 113 -6.28 0.12 14.31
C CYS A 113 -4.96 -0.62 14.63
N ARG A 114 -4.26 -0.22 15.70
CA ARG A 114 -3.02 -0.87 16.14
C ARG A 114 -3.19 -2.33 16.57
N ALA A 115 -4.37 -2.69 17.07
CA ALA A 115 -4.69 -4.05 17.50
C ALA A 115 -5.24 -4.95 16.38
N SER A 116 -5.36 -4.42 15.16
CA SER A 116 -5.87 -5.15 13.99
C SER A 116 -4.72 -5.76 13.17
N ASP A 117 -5.05 -6.73 12.31
CA ASP A 117 -4.12 -7.27 11.31
C ASP A 117 -4.01 -6.31 10.11
N ALA A 118 -5.09 -5.59 9.78
CA ALA A 118 -5.10 -4.56 8.73
C ALA A 118 -6.15 -3.48 9.00
N VAL A 119 -5.99 -2.32 8.34
CA VAL A 119 -6.93 -1.19 8.38
C VAL A 119 -7.38 -0.88 6.96
N LEU A 120 -8.71 -0.84 6.74
CA LEU A 120 -9.31 -0.45 5.47
C LEU A 120 -10.05 0.88 5.66
N LEU A 121 -9.50 1.94 5.07
CA LEU A 121 -10.04 3.29 5.08
C LEU A 121 -10.68 3.59 3.73
N ALA A 122 -11.76 4.39 3.73
CA ALA A 122 -12.42 4.80 2.51
C ALA A 122 -12.07 6.23 2.09
N SER A 123 -12.63 7.25 2.76
CA SER A 123 -12.32 8.64 2.42
C SER A 123 -12.49 9.58 3.59
N ILE A 124 -11.81 10.72 3.55
CA ILE A 124 -11.83 11.76 4.59
C ILE A 124 -12.00 13.13 3.93
N GLY A 125 -12.74 14.02 4.57
CA GLY A 125 -12.89 15.43 4.18
C GLY A 125 -14.31 15.81 3.75
N GLY A 126 -14.60 17.11 3.75
CA GLY A 126 -15.86 17.66 3.29
C GLY A 126 -16.05 19.13 3.67
N TYR A 127 -16.87 19.85 2.90
CA TYR A 127 -17.05 21.31 3.01
C TYR A 127 -17.50 21.77 4.40
N LYS A 128 -18.20 20.91 5.15
CA LYS A 128 -18.71 21.21 6.50
C LYS A 128 -17.60 21.62 7.48
N TRP A 129 -16.39 21.07 7.33
CA TRP A 129 -15.30 21.24 8.29
C TRP A 129 -14.18 22.15 7.77
N ASP A 130 -14.33 22.79 6.60
CA ASP A 130 -13.29 23.62 5.98
C ASP A 130 -12.90 24.84 6.84
N SER A 131 -13.88 25.41 7.54
CA SER A 131 -13.71 26.54 8.44
C SER A 131 -13.20 26.15 9.84
N ASN A 132 -13.02 24.86 10.13
CA ASN A 132 -12.53 24.43 11.43
C ASN A 132 -11.09 24.89 11.67
N PRO A 133 -10.70 25.12 12.95
CA PRO A 133 -9.30 25.24 13.32
C PRO A 133 -8.48 24.05 12.78
N PRO A 134 -7.20 24.23 12.41
CA PRO A 134 -6.39 23.18 11.77
C PRO A 134 -6.38 21.83 12.50
N HIS A 135 -6.36 21.82 13.84
CA HIS A 135 -6.35 20.59 14.64
C HIS A 135 -7.69 19.82 14.63
N LEU A 136 -8.78 20.45 14.18
CA LEU A 136 -10.12 19.86 14.04
C LEU A 136 -10.51 19.61 12.58
N LYS A 137 -9.56 19.72 11.65
CA LYS A 137 -9.79 19.37 10.25
C LYS A 137 -9.75 17.84 10.04
N PRO A 138 -10.61 17.27 9.20
CA PRO A 138 -10.63 15.83 8.92
C PRO A 138 -9.27 15.27 8.49
N GLU A 139 -8.53 16.00 7.65
CA GLU A 139 -7.22 15.61 7.11
C GLU A 139 -6.16 15.46 8.21
N THR A 140 -6.29 16.22 9.31
CA THR A 140 -5.43 16.06 10.49
C THR A 140 -5.58 14.67 11.11
N GLY A 141 -6.78 14.09 11.05
CA GLY A 141 -7.03 12.72 11.49
C GLY A 141 -6.30 11.69 10.61
N LEU A 142 -6.28 11.89 9.28
CA LEU A 142 -5.56 11.00 8.35
C LEU A 142 -4.05 11.04 8.59
N LEU A 143 -3.47 12.24 8.74
CA LEU A 143 -2.05 12.40 9.04
C LEU A 143 -1.70 11.78 10.40
N GLY A 144 -2.54 12.01 11.42
CA GLY A 144 -2.39 11.41 12.74
C GLY A 144 -2.47 9.88 12.72
N LEU A 145 -3.36 9.32 11.90
CA LEU A 145 -3.51 7.87 11.74
C LEU A 145 -2.26 7.26 11.10
N ARG A 146 -1.78 7.85 9.98
CA ARG A 146 -0.59 7.37 9.27
C ARG A 146 0.66 7.40 10.15
N ALA A 147 0.88 8.52 10.85
CA ALA A 147 1.98 8.64 11.81
C ALA A 147 1.81 7.69 13.00
N GLY A 148 0.58 7.58 13.54
CA GLY A 148 0.25 6.74 14.69
C GLY A 148 0.41 5.24 14.43
N LEU A 149 0.27 4.79 13.18
CA LEU A 149 0.55 3.43 12.73
C LEU A 149 1.98 3.23 12.23
N GLY A 150 2.74 4.32 12.02
CA GLY A 150 4.09 4.26 11.49
C GLY A 150 4.16 3.77 10.03
N VAL A 151 3.08 3.96 9.25
CA VAL A 151 2.99 3.47 7.87
C VAL A 151 3.72 4.41 6.90
N PHE A 152 5.05 4.29 6.84
CA PHE A 152 5.92 5.21 6.11
C PHE A 152 5.97 4.97 4.59
N ALA A 153 5.65 3.76 4.11
CA ALA A 153 5.77 3.42 2.70
C ALA A 153 4.39 3.35 2.04
N ASN A 154 4.06 4.37 1.25
CA ASN A 154 2.84 4.37 0.45
C ASN A 154 3.13 3.84 -0.97
N LEU A 155 2.46 2.76 -1.35
CA LEU A 155 2.53 2.13 -2.66
C LEU A 155 1.23 2.46 -3.41
N ARG A 156 1.38 3.10 -4.58
CA ARG A 156 0.30 3.47 -5.49
C ARG A 156 0.56 2.86 -6.86
N PRO A 157 -0.01 1.67 -7.16
CA PRO A 157 0.06 1.10 -8.51
C PRO A 157 -0.80 1.92 -9.46
N VAL A 158 -0.25 2.21 -10.64
CA VAL A 158 -0.92 2.89 -11.74
C VAL A 158 -0.81 2.00 -12.96
N THR A 159 -1.89 1.31 -13.26
CA THR A 159 -1.99 0.42 -14.42
C THR A 159 -3.13 0.90 -15.32
N VAL A 160 -2.82 1.14 -16.59
CA VAL A 160 -3.84 1.45 -17.60
C VAL A 160 -4.36 0.13 -18.15
N LEU A 161 -5.53 -0.29 -17.64
CA LEU A 161 -6.21 -1.49 -18.12
C LEU A 161 -6.62 -1.31 -19.60
N PRO A 162 -6.47 -2.33 -20.47
CA PRO A 162 -6.81 -2.21 -21.89
C PRO A 162 -8.25 -1.73 -22.17
N GLN A 163 -9.18 -2.10 -21.28
CA GLN A 163 -10.61 -1.74 -21.32
C GLN A 163 -10.87 -0.26 -20.96
N LEU A 164 -9.87 0.43 -20.41
CA LEU A 164 -9.90 1.81 -19.95
C LEU A 164 -8.88 2.71 -20.67
N ALA A 165 -8.11 2.18 -21.64
CA ALA A 165 -7.11 2.97 -22.34
C ALA A 165 -7.70 4.19 -23.07
N ASP A 166 -8.96 4.12 -23.53
CA ASP A 166 -9.66 5.24 -24.17
C ASP A 166 -10.28 6.22 -23.15
N ALA A 167 -10.31 5.87 -21.86
CA ALA A 167 -10.68 6.79 -20.79
C ALA A 167 -9.51 7.71 -20.40
N SER A 168 -8.27 7.34 -20.75
CA SER A 168 -7.09 8.17 -20.53
C SER A 168 -7.19 9.49 -21.28
N PRO A 169 -6.76 10.63 -20.69
CA PRO A 169 -6.62 11.88 -21.43
C PRO A 169 -5.45 11.85 -22.42
N LEU A 170 -4.56 10.85 -22.33
CA LEU A 170 -3.48 10.66 -23.29
C LEU A 170 -3.95 9.82 -24.47
N LYS A 171 -3.25 9.97 -25.60
CA LYS A 171 -3.48 9.10 -26.76
C LYS A 171 -3.25 7.65 -26.37
N ARG A 172 -4.05 6.75 -26.93
CA ARG A 172 -4.02 5.31 -26.61
C ARG A 172 -2.62 4.73 -26.71
N GLU A 173 -1.86 5.05 -27.74
CA GLU A 173 -0.50 4.55 -27.96
C GLU A 173 0.51 4.97 -26.87
N VAL A 174 0.20 6.03 -26.11
CA VAL A 174 1.00 6.50 -24.97
C VAL A 174 0.54 5.84 -23.67
N ALA A 175 -0.78 5.76 -23.44
CA ALA A 175 -1.38 5.25 -22.21
C ALA A 175 -1.40 3.72 -22.11
N GLU A 176 -1.71 3.03 -23.21
CA GLU A 176 -1.86 1.57 -23.22
C GLU A 176 -0.53 0.90 -22.88
N GLY A 177 -0.58 0.01 -21.87
CA GLY A 177 0.57 -0.71 -21.34
C GLY A 177 1.35 0.03 -20.24
N VAL A 178 0.87 1.18 -19.77
CA VAL A 178 1.43 1.82 -18.57
C VAL A 178 1.17 0.93 -17.34
N ASP A 179 2.24 0.60 -16.64
CA ASP A 179 2.26 -0.12 -15.36
C ASP A 179 3.40 0.46 -14.52
N ILE A 180 3.05 1.36 -13.61
CA ILE A 180 4.00 2.11 -12.77
C ILE A 180 3.64 1.84 -11.30
N MET A 181 4.65 1.65 -10.46
CA MET A 181 4.50 1.68 -9.01
C MET A 181 5.13 2.96 -8.45
N VAL A 182 4.34 3.81 -7.81
CA VAL A 182 4.87 4.96 -7.06
C VAL A 182 5.03 4.57 -5.59
N VAL A 183 6.26 4.62 -5.09
CA VAL A 183 6.64 4.40 -3.69
C VAL A 183 6.94 5.75 -3.06
N ARG A 184 6.00 6.24 -2.26
CA ARG A 184 6.03 7.56 -1.61
C ARG A 184 6.37 7.39 -0.13
N GLU A 185 7.35 8.17 0.36
CA GLU A 185 7.53 8.37 1.80
C GLU A 185 6.32 9.12 2.36
N LEU A 186 5.68 8.62 3.41
CA LEU A 186 4.35 9.06 3.82
C LEU A 186 4.28 9.80 5.15
N ILE A 187 5.24 9.63 6.06
CA ILE A 187 5.16 10.13 7.44
C ILE A 187 6.28 11.11 7.82
N GLY A 188 7.04 11.61 6.84
CA GLY A 188 8.07 12.63 7.01
C GLY A 188 7.96 13.77 5.99
N GLY A 189 9.06 14.48 5.79
CA GLY A 189 9.13 15.61 4.85
C GLY A 189 8.33 16.83 5.31
N ILE A 190 7.96 17.70 4.35
CA ILE A 190 7.32 18.99 4.63
C ILE A 190 5.93 18.88 5.28
N TYR A 191 5.33 17.68 5.27
CA TYR A 191 3.99 17.44 5.82
C TYR A 191 4.01 17.29 7.33
N PHE A 192 5.16 16.90 7.89
CA PHE A 192 5.37 16.66 9.32
C PHE A 192 6.50 17.50 9.92
N GLY A 193 7.31 18.16 9.08
CA GLY A 193 8.48 18.91 9.53
C GLY A 193 8.14 20.16 10.33
N GLU A 194 8.84 20.28 11.47
CA GLU A 194 8.82 21.45 12.36
C GLU A 194 10.14 22.24 12.25
N PRO A 195 10.14 23.56 12.49
CA PRO A 195 9.00 24.36 12.90
C PRO A 195 8.09 24.70 11.68
N ARG A 196 6.79 24.88 11.92
CA ARG A 196 5.83 25.36 10.91
C ARG A 196 4.80 26.34 11.48
N GLY A 197 4.23 27.16 10.61
CA GLY A 197 3.09 28.00 10.96
C GLY A 197 3.10 29.37 10.33
N PHE A 198 2.46 30.32 11.02
CA PHE A 198 2.36 31.72 10.63
C PHE A 198 3.05 32.60 11.67
N GLY A 199 3.63 33.71 11.22
CA GLY A 199 4.20 34.73 12.09
C GLY A 199 3.95 36.13 11.55
N VAL A 200 4.33 37.12 12.34
CA VAL A 200 4.38 38.54 11.94
C VAL A 200 5.79 39.01 12.25
N ASN A 201 6.49 39.54 11.23
CA ASN A 201 7.84 40.03 11.43
C ASN A 201 7.83 41.41 12.13
N GLU A 202 9.01 41.92 12.49
CA GLU A 202 9.17 43.21 13.18
C GLU A 202 8.53 44.39 12.42
N SER A 203 8.42 44.30 11.10
CA SER A 203 7.77 45.31 10.25
C SER A 203 6.24 45.16 10.15
N GLY A 204 5.64 44.22 10.88
CA GLY A 204 4.19 43.96 10.82
C GLY A 204 3.75 43.10 9.63
N HIS A 205 4.66 42.58 8.81
CA HIS A 205 4.30 41.73 7.68
C HIS A 205 4.07 40.29 8.13
N ARG A 206 2.93 39.72 7.71
CA ARG A 206 2.63 38.30 7.91
C ARG A 206 3.56 37.46 7.05
N TYR A 207 4.07 36.38 7.62
CA TYR A 207 4.81 35.33 6.91
C TYR A 207 4.31 33.95 7.32
N ALA A 208 4.57 32.96 6.47
CA ALA A 208 4.28 31.56 6.75
C ALA A 208 5.53 30.74 6.44
N TYR A 209 5.69 29.61 7.12
CA TYR A 209 6.84 28.75 6.95
C TYR A 209 6.49 27.29 7.22
N ASN A 210 7.16 26.40 6.49
CA ASN A 210 7.12 24.96 6.64
C ASN A 210 8.54 24.42 6.46
N ASN A 211 8.91 23.38 7.19
CA ASN A 211 10.24 22.80 7.12
C ASN A 211 10.21 21.47 6.36
N MET A 212 10.97 21.34 5.27
CA MET A 212 11.14 20.06 4.58
C MET A 212 12.40 19.36 5.11
N VAL A 213 12.21 18.35 5.95
CA VAL A 213 13.30 17.65 6.62
C VAL A 213 13.17 16.14 6.44
N TYR A 214 14.32 15.49 6.25
CA TYR A 214 14.47 14.04 6.27
C TYR A 214 15.78 13.69 6.98
N SER A 215 15.71 12.68 7.83
CA SER A 215 16.87 12.01 8.41
C SER A 215 17.30 10.83 7.54
N THR A 216 18.55 10.38 7.72
CA THR A 216 19.07 9.20 7.02
C THR A 216 18.19 7.95 7.22
N PRO A 217 17.80 7.55 8.45
CA PRO A 217 16.94 6.38 8.64
C PRO A 217 15.60 6.45 7.89
N GLU A 218 15.00 7.63 7.75
CA GLU A 218 13.74 7.81 7.04
C GLU A 218 13.87 7.58 5.54
N ILE A 219 14.95 8.06 4.92
CA ILE A 219 15.26 7.84 3.51
C ILE A 219 15.63 6.38 3.28
N ASP A 220 16.43 5.84 4.19
CA ASP A 220 16.97 4.49 4.13
C ASP A 220 15.87 3.41 4.13
N ARG A 221 14.86 3.54 4.99
CA ARG A 221 13.74 2.57 5.05
C ARG A 221 12.87 2.60 3.78
N ILE A 222 12.54 3.79 3.25
CA ILE A 222 11.70 3.89 2.05
C ILE A 222 12.45 3.46 0.79
N ALA A 223 13.76 3.74 0.72
CA ALA A 223 14.61 3.28 -0.36
C ALA A 223 14.61 1.75 -0.45
N ARG A 224 14.81 1.05 0.68
CA ARG A 224 14.80 -0.42 0.71
C ARG A 224 13.46 -1.00 0.24
N VAL A 225 12.34 -0.45 0.73
CA VAL A 225 11.01 -0.84 0.24
C VAL A 225 10.89 -0.66 -1.28
N ALA A 226 11.38 0.46 -1.82
CA ALA A 226 11.33 0.72 -3.25
C ALA A 226 12.22 -0.22 -4.08
N PHE A 227 13.43 -0.52 -3.62
CA PHE A 227 14.30 -1.49 -4.28
C PHE A 227 13.71 -2.90 -4.26
N GLU A 228 13.19 -3.36 -3.13
CA GLU A 228 12.52 -4.66 -3.02
C GLU A 228 11.27 -4.72 -3.90
N THR A 229 10.54 -3.60 -4.01
CA THR A 229 9.37 -3.48 -4.88
C THR A 229 9.78 -3.57 -6.36
N ALA A 230 10.81 -2.84 -6.78
CA ALA A 230 11.34 -2.90 -8.15
C ALA A 230 11.83 -4.31 -8.51
N ARG A 231 12.48 -5.01 -7.57
CA ARG A 231 12.96 -6.39 -7.75
C ARG A 231 11.85 -7.40 -7.99
N LYS A 232 10.67 -7.18 -7.40
CA LYS A 232 9.45 -7.98 -7.62
C LYS A 232 8.72 -7.59 -8.91
N ARG A 233 9.17 -6.54 -9.59
CA ARG A 233 8.59 -6.01 -10.84
C ARG A 233 9.60 -6.17 -11.98
N GLN A 234 9.93 -5.12 -12.72
CA GLN A 234 10.78 -5.18 -13.91
C GLN A 234 12.25 -4.88 -13.60
N GLY A 235 12.62 -4.76 -12.32
CA GLY A 235 13.99 -4.54 -11.87
C GLY A 235 14.51 -3.13 -12.12
N ARG A 236 13.64 -2.12 -12.35
CA ARG A 236 14.05 -0.74 -12.63
C ARG A 236 13.46 0.23 -11.60
N LEU A 237 14.34 1.04 -10.99
CA LEU A 237 13.97 2.06 -9.99
C LEU A 237 14.39 3.45 -10.45
N CYS A 238 13.45 4.38 -10.51
CA CYS A 238 13.71 5.80 -10.72
C CYS A 238 13.53 6.57 -9.40
N SER A 239 14.63 7.07 -8.83
CA SER A 239 14.58 7.97 -7.68
C SER A 239 14.34 9.41 -8.13
N VAL A 240 13.25 10.01 -7.66
CA VAL A 240 12.85 11.36 -8.05
C VAL A 240 13.09 12.37 -6.93
N ASP A 241 13.81 13.45 -7.21
CA ASP A 241 14.22 14.45 -6.23
C ASP A 241 14.37 15.87 -6.84
N LYS A 242 14.84 16.85 -6.06
CA LYS A 242 15.26 18.17 -6.56
C LYS A 242 16.70 18.51 -6.11
N ALA A 243 17.63 17.56 -6.29
CA ALA A 243 19.00 17.66 -5.75
C ALA A 243 19.85 18.80 -6.35
N ASN A 244 19.42 19.40 -7.48
CA ASN A 244 20.05 20.60 -8.03
C ASN A 244 19.76 21.87 -7.23
N VAL A 245 18.81 21.85 -6.29
CA VAL A 245 18.43 23.03 -5.49
C VAL A 245 18.39 22.71 -4.00
N LEU A 246 17.79 21.58 -3.60
CA LEU A 246 17.45 21.31 -2.21
C LEU A 246 18.46 20.36 -1.54
N GLN A 247 19.04 20.76 -0.41
CA GLN A 247 19.97 19.93 0.38
C GLN A 247 19.28 18.65 0.87
N VAL A 248 18.00 18.72 1.25
CA VAL A 248 17.22 17.52 1.62
C VAL A 248 17.12 16.52 0.47
N SER A 249 17.05 17.00 -0.78
CA SER A 249 17.09 16.15 -1.98
C SER A 249 18.50 15.66 -2.33
N GLN A 250 19.55 16.41 -1.98
CA GLN A 250 20.93 15.95 -2.13
C GLN A 250 21.22 14.78 -1.20
N LEU A 251 20.82 14.89 0.08
CA LEU A 251 20.91 13.78 1.03
C LEU A 251 20.06 12.59 0.57
N TRP A 252 18.84 12.83 0.09
CA TRP A 252 17.99 11.78 -0.50
C TRP A 252 18.73 11.00 -1.60
N ARG A 253 19.28 11.73 -2.59
CA ARG A 253 20.00 11.12 -3.71
C ARG A 253 21.23 10.35 -3.24
N GLU A 254 22.01 10.91 -2.32
CA GLU A 254 23.18 10.25 -1.73
C GLU A 254 22.82 8.90 -1.11
N ARG A 255 21.80 8.88 -0.22
CA ARG A 255 21.38 7.67 0.48
C ARG A 255 20.81 6.61 -0.46
N VAL A 256 19.93 7.00 -1.39
CA VAL A 256 19.36 6.06 -2.36
C VAL A 256 20.46 5.46 -3.27
N THR A 257 21.46 6.27 -3.67
CA THR A 257 22.60 5.79 -4.46
C THR A 257 23.43 4.77 -3.67
N ALA A 258 23.76 5.07 -2.41
CA ALA A 258 24.54 4.18 -1.55
C ALA A 258 23.84 2.82 -1.37
N ILE A 259 22.55 2.83 -1.00
CA ILE A 259 21.75 1.61 -0.82
C ILE A 259 21.68 0.79 -2.12
N GLY A 260 21.42 1.43 -3.26
CA GLY A 260 21.35 0.73 -4.54
C GLY A 260 22.66 0.00 -4.88
N LYS A 261 23.80 0.65 -4.63
CA LYS A 261 25.12 0.07 -4.90
C LYS A 261 25.50 -1.05 -3.92
N GLU A 262 25.19 -0.87 -2.64
CA GLU A 262 25.65 -1.75 -1.55
C GLU A 262 24.73 -2.97 -1.39
N GLU A 263 23.42 -2.80 -1.54
CA GLU A 263 22.42 -3.81 -1.17
C GLU A 263 21.64 -4.37 -2.38
N TYR A 264 21.52 -3.63 -3.48
CA TYR A 264 20.66 -3.99 -4.63
C TYR A 264 21.36 -3.85 -6.00
N PRO A 265 22.52 -4.50 -6.22
CA PRO A 265 23.30 -4.36 -7.46
C PRO A 265 22.59 -4.90 -8.72
N ASP A 266 21.48 -5.63 -8.55
CA ASP A 266 20.66 -6.21 -9.62
C ASP A 266 19.46 -5.35 -10.02
N VAL A 267 19.21 -4.24 -9.32
CA VAL A 267 18.16 -3.28 -9.69
C VAL A 267 18.79 -2.10 -10.44
N GLU A 268 18.29 -1.80 -11.63
CA GLU A 268 18.72 -0.64 -12.41
C GLU A 268 18.23 0.66 -11.73
N LEU A 269 19.15 1.37 -11.08
CA LEU A 269 18.87 2.68 -10.47
C LEU A 269 19.10 3.81 -11.46
N SER A 270 18.10 4.67 -11.60
CA SER A 270 18.20 5.97 -12.28
C SER A 270 17.72 7.10 -11.37
N HIS A 271 18.11 8.33 -11.69
CA HIS A 271 17.66 9.52 -10.97
C HIS A 271 17.04 10.54 -11.92
N MET A 272 15.96 11.18 -11.48
CA MET A 272 15.27 12.20 -12.25
C MET A 272 14.88 13.38 -11.36
N TYR A 273 14.88 14.59 -11.91
CA TYR A 273 14.33 15.74 -11.19
C TYR A 273 12.80 15.73 -11.25
N VAL A 274 12.15 16.17 -10.18
CA VAL A 274 10.67 16.13 -10.04
C VAL A 274 9.91 16.84 -11.16
N ASP A 275 10.44 17.96 -11.66
CA ASP A 275 9.87 18.67 -12.81
C ASP A 275 9.99 17.87 -14.11
N ASN A 276 11.15 17.24 -14.36
CA ASN A 276 11.30 16.34 -15.50
C ASN A 276 10.43 15.08 -15.34
N ALA A 277 10.31 14.52 -14.14
CA ALA A 277 9.45 13.37 -13.87
C ALA A 277 7.97 13.68 -14.20
N ALA A 278 7.48 14.85 -13.80
CA ALA A 278 6.15 15.32 -14.17
C ALA A 278 5.97 15.39 -15.70
N MET A 279 6.96 15.91 -16.43
CA MET A 279 6.93 15.92 -17.90
C MET A 279 6.99 14.51 -18.50
N GLN A 280 7.80 13.62 -17.96
CA GLN A 280 8.00 12.26 -18.46
C GLN A 280 6.77 11.38 -18.24
N LEU A 281 6.01 11.57 -17.15
CA LEU A 281 4.74 10.87 -16.92
C LEU A 281 3.71 11.19 -18.00
N VAL A 282 3.75 12.40 -18.57
CA VAL A 282 2.88 12.79 -19.69
C VAL A 282 3.45 12.32 -21.03
N ARG A 283 4.77 12.48 -21.22
CA ARG A 283 5.43 12.25 -22.51
C ARG A 283 5.65 10.77 -22.83
N ASN A 284 6.15 10.01 -21.87
CA ASN A 284 6.53 8.60 -22.04
C ASN A 284 6.42 7.85 -20.70
N PRO A 285 5.19 7.69 -20.16
CA PRO A 285 4.99 7.05 -18.86
C PRO A 285 5.50 5.60 -18.79
N LYS A 286 5.47 4.87 -19.92
CA LYS A 286 5.94 3.48 -20.03
C LYS A 286 7.43 3.27 -19.74
N GLN A 287 8.22 4.35 -19.67
CA GLN A 287 9.63 4.22 -19.27
C GLN A 287 9.79 3.81 -17.81
N PHE A 288 8.83 4.16 -16.96
CA PHE A 288 8.88 3.91 -15.52
C PHE A 288 8.39 2.50 -15.19
N ASP A 289 9.10 1.86 -14.25
CA ASP A 289 8.65 0.64 -13.57
C ASP A 289 8.27 1.00 -12.12
N THR A 290 9.28 1.30 -11.30
CA THR A 290 9.08 1.78 -9.92
C THR A 290 9.66 3.18 -9.77
N ILE A 291 8.92 4.08 -9.14
CA ILE A 291 9.37 5.43 -8.77
C ILE A 291 9.47 5.50 -7.25
N VAL A 292 10.55 6.07 -6.72
CA VAL A 292 10.64 6.40 -5.29
C VAL A 292 10.89 7.88 -5.07
N THR A 293 10.17 8.50 -4.14
CA THR A 293 10.30 9.93 -3.86
C THR A 293 9.78 10.32 -2.47
N GLY A 294 10.13 11.52 -2.03
CA GLY A 294 9.67 12.09 -0.76
C GLY A 294 8.19 12.49 -0.78
N ASN A 295 7.65 12.83 0.38
CA ASN A 295 6.21 12.95 0.62
C ASN A 295 5.47 13.91 -0.34
N LEU A 296 5.89 15.17 -0.41
CA LEU A 296 5.26 16.18 -1.27
C LEU A 296 5.36 15.82 -2.76
N PHE A 297 6.53 15.37 -3.21
CA PHE A 297 6.74 15.01 -4.62
C PHE A 297 5.95 13.76 -4.98
N GLY A 298 5.89 12.78 -4.08
CA GLY A 298 5.12 11.56 -4.25
C GLY A 298 3.64 11.84 -4.33
N ASP A 299 3.12 12.78 -3.54
CA ASP A 299 1.74 13.24 -3.63
C ASP A 299 1.41 13.68 -5.06
N ILE A 300 2.15 14.69 -5.54
CA ILE A 300 1.93 15.30 -6.85
C ILE A 300 2.11 14.29 -7.99
N LEU A 301 3.21 13.53 -8.00
CA LEU A 301 3.52 12.61 -9.08
C LEU A 301 2.57 11.41 -9.11
N SER A 302 2.12 10.94 -7.93
CA SER A 302 1.14 9.86 -7.89
C SER A 302 -0.23 10.29 -8.40
N ASP A 303 -0.65 11.54 -8.15
CA ASP A 303 -1.90 12.09 -8.67
C ASP A 303 -1.81 12.36 -10.18
N ILE A 304 -0.65 12.82 -10.69
CA ILE A 304 -0.42 12.91 -12.14
C ILE A 304 -0.49 11.52 -12.78
N SER A 305 0.18 10.54 -12.17
CA SER A 305 0.17 9.15 -12.65
C SER A 305 -1.24 8.58 -12.62
N ALA A 306 -2.00 8.92 -11.58
CA ALA A 306 -3.37 8.47 -11.42
C ALA A 306 -4.28 8.88 -12.59
N GLN A 307 -4.12 10.11 -13.07
CA GLN A 307 -4.90 10.60 -14.19
C GLN A 307 -4.60 9.86 -15.51
N LEU A 308 -3.47 9.15 -15.61
CA LEU A 308 -3.10 8.36 -16.80
C LEU A 308 -4.06 7.19 -17.06
N SER A 309 -4.66 6.60 -16.02
CA SER A 309 -5.64 5.50 -16.14
C SER A 309 -7.04 5.97 -16.54
N GLY A 310 -7.25 7.28 -16.69
CA GLY A 310 -8.51 7.89 -17.11
C GLY A 310 -9.44 8.24 -15.95
N SER A 311 -9.36 7.53 -14.82
CA SER A 311 -10.06 7.92 -13.60
C SER A 311 -9.26 7.61 -12.35
N ILE A 312 -9.23 8.60 -11.45
CA ILE A 312 -8.75 8.44 -10.08
C ILE A 312 -9.57 7.39 -9.30
N GLY A 313 -10.82 7.13 -9.73
CA GLY A 313 -11.75 6.14 -9.16
C GLY A 313 -11.32 4.67 -9.32
N MET A 314 -10.20 4.40 -9.99
CA MET A 314 -9.66 3.04 -10.19
C MET A 314 -8.43 2.73 -9.35
N LEU A 315 -7.94 3.67 -8.56
CA LEU A 315 -6.58 3.59 -8.05
C LEU A 315 -6.55 3.28 -6.55
N PRO A 316 -6.15 2.04 -6.21
CA PRO A 316 -5.95 1.66 -4.83
C PRO A 316 -4.63 2.20 -4.29
N SER A 317 -4.47 2.16 -2.98
CA SER A 317 -3.17 2.36 -2.35
C SER A 317 -3.00 1.51 -1.10
N SER A 318 -1.75 1.23 -0.76
CA SER A 318 -1.37 0.60 0.49
C SER A 318 -0.28 1.39 1.18
N SER A 319 -0.43 1.65 2.47
CA SER A 319 0.56 2.28 3.32
C SER A 319 1.07 1.26 4.33
N MET A 320 2.37 0.96 4.27
CA MET A 320 3.02 -0.11 5.02
C MET A 320 3.94 0.44 6.10
N SER A 321 3.98 -0.23 7.25
CA SER A 321 4.91 0.00 8.35
C SER A 321 5.99 -1.09 8.38
N GLU A 322 7.00 -0.98 9.26
CA GLU A 322 8.04 -2.01 9.39
C GLU A 322 7.50 -3.31 10.00
N SER A 323 6.60 -3.22 10.98
CA SER A 323 6.17 -4.39 11.76
C SER A 323 4.76 -4.27 12.36
N GLY A 324 3.85 -3.53 11.72
CA GLY A 324 2.47 -3.32 12.16
C GLY A 324 1.44 -3.47 11.04
N PRO A 325 0.15 -3.22 11.33
CA PRO A 325 -0.89 -3.32 10.32
C PRO A 325 -0.67 -2.33 9.18
N GLY A 326 -0.96 -2.77 7.96
CA GLY A 326 -1.05 -1.89 6.80
C GLY A 326 -2.35 -1.07 6.82
N LEU A 327 -2.30 0.12 6.23
CA LEU A 327 -3.45 0.97 5.95
C LEU A 327 -3.73 0.95 4.45
N PHE A 328 -4.93 0.55 4.07
CA PHE A 328 -5.35 0.40 2.67
C PHE A 328 -6.49 1.37 2.38
N GLU A 329 -6.35 2.18 1.33
CA GLU A 329 -7.29 3.24 0.99
C GLU A 329 -7.25 3.56 -0.50
N PRO A 330 -8.38 3.92 -1.12
CA PRO A 330 -8.38 4.50 -2.45
C PRO A 330 -7.73 5.88 -2.40
N ILE A 331 -7.18 6.34 -3.51
CA ILE A 331 -6.51 7.66 -3.54
C ILE A 331 -7.50 8.82 -3.77
N HIS A 332 -8.72 8.54 -4.24
CA HIS A 332 -9.70 9.59 -4.51
C HIS A 332 -10.26 10.17 -3.21
N GLY A 333 -10.69 11.43 -3.25
CA GLY A 333 -11.28 12.11 -2.10
C GLY A 333 -12.70 11.62 -1.76
N SER A 334 -13.35 12.32 -0.84
CA SER A 334 -14.68 11.98 -0.32
C SER A 334 -15.85 12.35 -1.24
N ALA A 335 -15.61 13.07 -2.35
CA ALA A 335 -16.60 13.44 -3.36
C ALA A 335 -17.98 13.85 -2.75
N PRO A 336 -18.01 14.86 -1.85
CA PRO A 336 -19.19 15.20 -1.06
C PRO A 336 -20.39 15.66 -1.91
N ASP A 337 -20.15 16.05 -3.15
CA ASP A 337 -21.14 16.45 -4.16
C ASP A 337 -21.98 15.28 -4.70
N ILE A 338 -21.47 14.05 -4.62
CA ILE A 338 -22.17 12.83 -5.07
C ILE A 338 -22.49 11.84 -3.95
N ALA A 339 -22.10 12.16 -2.71
CA ALA A 339 -22.34 11.31 -1.54
C ALA A 339 -23.83 10.95 -1.38
N GLY A 340 -24.12 9.65 -1.24
CA GLY A 340 -25.47 9.13 -1.03
C GLY A 340 -26.35 9.13 -2.29
N GLN A 341 -25.77 9.34 -3.48
CA GLN A 341 -26.50 9.35 -4.76
C GLN A 341 -26.33 8.08 -5.58
N ASP A 342 -25.67 7.04 -5.03
CA ASP A 342 -25.35 5.79 -5.73
C ASP A 342 -24.52 6.02 -7.02
N LYS A 343 -23.64 7.02 -7.00
CA LYS A 343 -22.82 7.43 -8.15
C LYS A 343 -21.33 7.12 -7.99
N ALA A 344 -20.86 6.88 -6.77
CA ALA A 344 -19.44 6.64 -6.54
C ALA A 344 -18.95 5.40 -7.28
N ASN A 345 -17.66 5.42 -7.59
CA ASN A 345 -16.98 4.26 -8.14
C ASN A 345 -16.38 3.43 -6.99
N PRO A 346 -16.86 2.21 -6.71
CA PRO A 346 -16.32 1.41 -5.62
C PRO A 346 -15.02 0.67 -5.99
N LEU A 347 -14.60 0.71 -7.26
CA LEU A 347 -13.53 -0.15 -7.76
C LEU A 347 -12.17 0.13 -7.12
N ALA A 348 -11.80 1.39 -6.86
CA ALA A 348 -10.59 1.71 -6.11
C ALA A 348 -10.61 1.16 -4.68
N GLN A 349 -11.76 1.21 -3.98
CA GLN A 349 -11.90 0.64 -2.65
C GLN A 349 -11.77 -0.89 -2.68
N VAL A 350 -12.43 -1.54 -3.66
CA VAL A 350 -12.38 -2.99 -3.87
C VAL A 350 -10.95 -3.44 -4.18
N LEU A 351 -10.24 -2.72 -5.05
CA LEU A 351 -8.83 -3.00 -5.35
C LEU A 351 -7.92 -2.69 -4.14
N SER A 352 -8.28 -1.74 -3.27
CA SER A 352 -7.57 -1.51 -2.01
C SER A 352 -7.75 -2.69 -1.05
N ALA A 353 -8.94 -3.32 -1.04
CA ALA A 353 -9.16 -4.58 -0.33
C ALA A 353 -8.35 -5.75 -0.94
N ALA A 354 -8.17 -5.79 -2.25
CA ALA A 354 -7.24 -6.75 -2.88
C ALA A 354 -5.79 -6.52 -2.42
N MET A 355 -5.34 -5.26 -2.38
CA MET A 355 -4.03 -4.92 -1.81
C MET A 355 -3.92 -5.29 -0.33
N LEU A 356 -4.99 -5.13 0.45
CA LEU A 356 -5.06 -5.56 1.85
C LEU A 356 -4.80 -7.06 2.00
N LEU A 357 -5.52 -7.87 1.21
CA LEU A 357 -5.34 -9.32 1.18
C LEU A 357 -3.91 -9.69 0.79
N LYS A 358 -3.37 -9.09 -0.27
CA LYS A 358 -2.06 -9.43 -0.84
C LYS A 358 -0.89 -8.99 0.02
N TYR A 359 -0.83 -7.70 0.36
CA TYR A 359 0.31 -7.09 1.02
C TYR A 359 0.17 -7.05 2.54
N GLY A 360 -1.06 -6.94 3.06
CA GLY A 360 -1.32 -6.93 4.50
C GLY A 360 -1.36 -8.34 5.09
N LEU A 361 -2.07 -9.26 4.43
CA LEU A 361 -2.38 -10.58 4.99
C LEU A 361 -1.65 -11.75 4.31
N GLY A 362 -1.04 -11.53 3.15
CA GLY A 362 -0.39 -12.58 2.35
C GLY A 362 -1.36 -13.52 1.61
N GLU A 363 -2.66 -13.22 1.61
CA GLU A 363 -3.73 -14.00 0.96
C GLU A 363 -3.80 -13.67 -0.54
N THR A 364 -2.73 -14.02 -1.27
CA THR A 364 -2.54 -13.64 -2.67
C THR A 364 -3.65 -14.19 -3.58
N LYS A 365 -4.08 -15.44 -3.38
CA LYS A 365 -5.16 -16.05 -4.19
C LYS A 365 -6.48 -15.31 -4.03
N ALA A 366 -6.81 -14.90 -2.80
CA ALA A 366 -8.01 -14.11 -2.52
C ALA A 366 -7.96 -12.74 -3.23
N ALA A 367 -6.80 -12.09 -3.21
CA ALA A 367 -6.60 -10.83 -3.92
C ALA A 367 -6.78 -10.99 -5.45
N GLU A 368 -6.19 -12.03 -6.04
CA GLU A 368 -6.30 -12.33 -7.48
C GLU A 368 -7.75 -12.56 -7.93
N LEU A 369 -8.59 -13.18 -7.08
CA LEU A 369 -10.02 -13.33 -7.37
C LEU A 369 -10.74 -11.98 -7.45
N ILE A 370 -10.41 -11.03 -6.57
CA ILE A 370 -10.98 -9.68 -6.61
C ILE A 370 -10.51 -8.95 -7.87
N GLU A 371 -9.20 -8.97 -8.15
CA GLU A 371 -8.62 -8.32 -9.33
C GLU A 371 -9.24 -8.87 -10.64
N ALA A 372 -9.42 -10.19 -10.72
CA ALA A 372 -10.09 -10.84 -11.85
C ALA A 372 -11.57 -10.44 -11.97
N ALA A 373 -12.30 -10.34 -10.85
CA ALA A 373 -13.70 -9.91 -10.87
C ALA A 373 -13.85 -8.47 -11.37
N VAL A 374 -12.96 -7.56 -10.96
CA VAL A 374 -12.91 -6.18 -11.46
C VAL A 374 -12.63 -6.16 -12.97
N SER A 375 -11.62 -6.90 -13.44
CA SER A 375 -11.32 -6.99 -14.87
C SER A 375 -12.53 -7.49 -15.67
N ALA A 376 -13.16 -8.57 -15.22
CA ALA A 376 -14.29 -9.16 -15.92
C ALA A 376 -15.55 -8.26 -15.91
N ALA A 377 -15.80 -7.49 -14.85
CA ALA A 377 -16.86 -6.48 -14.85
C ALA A 377 -16.60 -5.38 -15.89
N LEU A 378 -15.34 -4.94 -16.03
CA LEU A 378 -14.94 -3.95 -17.03
C LEU A 378 -14.98 -4.52 -18.46
N ASP A 379 -14.65 -5.79 -18.66
CA ASP A 379 -14.76 -6.50 -19.94
C ASP A 379 -16.21 -6.60 -20.43
N LYS A 380 -17.15 -6.87 -19.52
CA LYS A 380 -18.59 -6.87 -19.80
C LYS A 380 -19.14 -5.47 -20.14
N GLY A 381 -18.33 -4.42 -20.01
CA GLY A 381 -18.66 -3.06 -20.43
C GLY A 381 -19.36 -2.22 -19.36
N TYR A 382 -19.46 -2.68 -18.11
CA TYR A 382 -20.04 -1.91 -17.02
C TYR A 382 -19.11 -0.80 -16.56
N ARG A 383 -19.65 0.39 -16.33
CA ARG A 383 -18.92 1.59 -15.92
C ARG A 383 -19.75 2.42 -14.95
N THR A 384 -19.11 2.96 -13.92
CA THR A 384 -19.65 4.08 -13.12
C THR A 384 -19.45 5.38 -13.89
N GLY A 385 -20.09 6.47 -13.42
CA GLY A 385 -20.14 7.74 -14.15
C GLY A 385 -18.77 8.31 -14.55
N ASP A 386 -17.78 8.17 -13.68
CA ASP A 386 -16.40 8.63 -13.87
C ASP A 386 -15.60 7.84 -14.94
N LEU A 387 -16.03 6.63 -15.28
CA LEU A 387 -15.40 5.78 -16.30
C LEU A 387 -16.22 5.65 -17.59
N MET A 388 -17.31 6.40 -17.71
CA MET A 388 -18.22 6.27 -18.84
C MET A 388 -17.56 6.62 -20.16
N SER A 389 -17.79 5.78 -21.16
CA SER A 389 -17.39 5.98 -22.54
C SER A 389 -18.47 5.44 -23.48
N SER A 390 -18.42 5.85 -24.75
CA SER A 390 -19.38 5.42 -25.76
C SER A 390 -19.42 3.90 -25.89
N GLY A 391 -20.62 3.32 -25.98
CA GLY A 391 -20.83 1.87 -26.08
C GLY A 391 -20.66 1.09 -24.77
N LYS A 392 -20.55 1.76 -23.62
CA LYS A 392 -20.51 1.13 -22.29
C LYS A 392 -21.86 1.27 -21.56
N THR A 393 -22.05 0.46 -20.53
CA THR A 393 -23.27 0.43 -19.72
C THR A 393 -23.04 1.17 -18.41
N LEU A 394 -23.77 2.28 -18.21
CA LEU A 394 -23.76 3.03 -16.96
C LEU A 394 -24.43 2.24 -15.84
N VAL A 395 -23.75 2.14 -14.70
CA VAL A 395 -24.27 1.56 -13.46
C VAL A 395 -23.92 2.45 -12.26
N GLY A 396 -24.72 2.35 -11.19
CA GLY A 396 -24.42 2.99 -9.91
C GLY A 396 -23.40 2.22 -9.07
N CYS A 397 -23.03 2.79 -7.92
CA CYS A 397 -22.06 2.21 -6.98
C CYS A 397 -22.49 0.81 -6.53
N LYS A 398 -23.72 0.68 -6.05
CA LYS A 398 -24.31 -0.58 -5.59
C LYS A 398 -24.37 -1.60 -6.71
N LYS A 399 -24.84 -1.21 -7.90
CA LYS A 399 -24.98 -2.16 -9.01
C LYS A 399 -23.62 -2.66 -9.50
N MET A 400 -22.58 -1.83 -9.47
CA MET A 400 -21.21 -2.28 -9.71
C MET A 400 -20.79 -3.35 -8.70
N GLY A 401 -21.09 -3.16 -7.41
CA GLY A 401 -20.86 -4.17 -6.37
C GLY A 401 -21.57 -5.51 -6.64
N GLU A 402 -22.85 -5.47 -7.01
CA GLU A 402 -23.61 -6.68 -7.38
C GLU A 402 -22.95 -7.42 -8.55
N ILE A 403 -22.49 -6.70 -9.59
CA ILE A 403 -21.82 -7.29 -10.75
C ILE A 403 -20.51 -7.98 -10.36
N LEU A 404 -19.76 -7.42 -9.42
CA LEU A 404 -18.54 -8.04 -8.91
C LEU A 404 -18.86 -9.36 -8.19
N LEU A 405 -19.90 -9.37 -7.35
CA LEU A 405 -20.35 -10.57 -6.64
C LEU A 405 -20.84 -11.65 -7.61
N GLU A 406 -21.66 -11.29 -8.60
CA GLU A 406 -22.10 -12.20 -9.68
C GLU A 406 -20.90 -12.78 -10.46
N THR A 407 -19.90 -11.96 -10.72
CA THR A 407 -18.69 -12.36 -11.45
C THR A 407 -17.85 -13.34 -10.64
N LEU A 408 -17.76 -13.14 -9.32
CA LEU A 408 -17.17 -14.13 -8.43
C LEU A 408 -17.98 -15.43 -8.53
N GLU A 409 -19.30 -15.45 -8.34
CA GLU A 409 -20.14 -16.69 -8.37
C GLU A 409 -19.92 -17.56 -9.60
N THR A 410 -19.74 -16.94 -10.76
CA THR A 410 -19.54 -17.65 -12.03
C THR A 410 -18.13 -18.20 -12.25
N THR A 411 -17.11 -17.69 -11.54
CA THR A 411 -15.76 -18.28 -11.56
C THR A 411 -15.69 -19.45 -10.58
N SER A 412 -16.07 -20.65 -11.05
CA SER A 412 -15.78 -21.91 -10.33
C SER A 412 -14.26 -22.12 -10.22
N PRO A 413 -13.76 -22.76 -9.14
CA PRO A 413 -12.35 -23.09 -9.05
C PRO A 413 -11.98 -23.98 -10.24
N VAL A 414 -11.03 -23.55 -11.05
CA VAL A 414 -10.43 -24.41 -12.08
C VAL A 414 -9.73 -25.53 -11.34
N THR A 415 -10.42 -26.67 -11.20
CA THR A 415 -9.82 -27.93 -10.80
C THR A 415 -8.87 -28.31 -11.93
N VAL A 416 -7.58 -28.00 -11.77
CA VAL A 416 -6.53 -28.63 -12.57
C VAL A 416 -6.59 -30.11 -12.21
N SER A 417 -7.24 -30.88 -13.08
CA SER A 417 -7.20 -32.33 -13.04
C SER A 417 -5.78 -32.75 -13.40
N LEU A 418 -5.15 -33.51 -12.51
CA LEU A 418 -3.87 -34.17 -12.73
C LEU A 418 -3.95 -35.18 -13.88
#